data_AF-A0A8S1EAA0-F1
#
_entry.id   AF-A0A8S1EAA0-F1
#
_cell.length_a   1.000
_cell.length_b   1.000
_cell.length_c   1.000
_cell.angle_alpha   90.00
_cell.angle_beta   90.00
_cell.angle_gamma   90.00
#
_symmetry.space_group_name_H-M   'P 1'
#
loop_
_entity.id
_entity.type
_entity.pdbx_description
1 polymer ?
#
loop_
_entity_poly.entity_id
_entity_poly.type
_entity_poly.pdbx_seq_one_letter_code
_entity_poly.pdbx_strand_id
1 'polypeptide(L)'
;MQLFALVTIILHQSILASAALPECQGTGKCPPEGIWGEWTYVDDPVTCNTPCGSCDVKMQTRKCLSDVLKCPCIGTNSRKIPCNTQICKAPAQRTCCIPYSPLPINGTMQCGPITTTKGVSCCPKDGLWSEWSGFYKEGNQLVRTRDCLSQSSGCPCSGEDTQYSAACPCKMPDFEKTCENDEAIWYSYPDFGASLSDCSAQTMLLRTDIEGDAYCSKSPIDGISRGGIVVRTVDGRCIFDKIFPCLDVVQQFRQSFTCDYESGYWRYDQTGDEIVSYSQFAYKDPNTC
;
A
#
# COMPACT_ATOMS: atom_id res chain seq x y z
N MET A 1 31.52 -5.79 63.17
CA MET A 1 30.05 -5.67 63.04
C MET A 1 29.77 -4.41 62.23
N GLN A 2 29.85 -4.52 60.90
CA GLN A 2 29.65 -3.41 59.95
C GLN A 2 28.25 -3.58 59.33
N LEU A 3 27.38 -2.59 59.54
CA LEU A 3 26.07 -2.51 58.91
C LEU A 3 26.23 -1.99 57.47
N PHE A 4 25.84 -2.80 56.49
CA PHE A 4 25.62 -2.34 55.12
C PHE A 4 24.17 -1.84 54.98
N ALA A 5 24.01 -0.55 54.68
CA ALA A 5 22.75 0.04 54.25
C ALA A 5 22.62 -0.16 52.72
N LEU A 6 21.63 -0.95 52.29
CA LEU A 6 21.26 -1.07 50.88
C LEU A 6 20.12 -0.08 50.57
N VAL A 7 20.46 0.97 49.84
CA VAL A 7 19.52 1.95 49.27
C VAL A 7 18.85 1.32 48.05
N THR A 8 17.54 1.12 48.10
CA THR A 8 16.73 0.70 46.94
C THR A 8 16.23 1.93 46.20
N ILE A 9 16.74 2.15 44.98
CA ILE A 9 16.29 3.19 44.06
C ILE A 9 15.05 2.66 43.33
N ILE A 10 13.87 3.17 43.68
CA ILE A 10 12.61 2.91 42.96
C ILE A 10 12.52 3.92 41.81
N LEU A 11 12.85 3.50 40.59
CA LEU A 11 12.49 4.24 39.37
C LEU A 11 10.97 4.22 39.20
N HIS A 12 10.31 5.35 39.48
CA HIS A 12 8.94 5.59 39.02
C HIS A 12 8.96 5.88 37.52
N GLN A 13 8.66 4.87 36.70
CA GLN A 13 8.24 5.13 35.33
C GLN A 13 6.80 5.66 35.35
N SER A 14 6.66 6.96 35.09
CA SER A 14 5.36 7.61 34.85
C SER A 14 4.85 7.17 33.48
N ILE A 15 4.16 6.03 33.42
CA ILE A 15 3.36 5.66 32.25
C ILE A 15 2.15 6.58 32.26
N LEU A 16 2.17 7.62 31.42
CA LEU A 16 0.95 8.30 30.99
C LEU A 16 0.16 7.29 30.16
N ALA A 17 -0.66 6.48 30.83
CA ALA A 17 -1.65 5.66 30.19
C ALA A 17 -2.69 6.61 29.58
N SER A 18 -2.54 6.94 28.30
CA SER A 18 -3.64 7.47 27.51
C SER A 18 -4.72 6.40 27.56
N ALA A 19 -5.84 6.68 28.23
CA ALA A 19 -6.92 5.72 28.37
C ALA A 19 -7.44 5.38 26.97
N ALA A 20 -7.15 4.18 26.48
CA ALA A 20 -7.66 3.70 25.20
C ALA A 20 -9.20 3.70 25.26
N LEU A 21 -9.83 4.27 24.24
CA LEU A 21 -11.30 4.29 24.14
C LEU A 21 -11.83 2.85 24.08
N PRO A 22 -13.08 2.61 24.52
CA PRO A 22 -13.66 1.27 24.49
C PRO A 22 -13.71 0.71 23.07
N GLU A 23 -13.58 -0.60 22.93
CA GLU A 23 -13.75 -1.29 21.64
C GLU A 23 -15.17 -1.04 21.09
N CYS A 24 -15.29 -0.80 19.79
CA CYS A 24 -16.58 -0.56 19.14
C CYS A 24 -17.50 -1.79 19.27
N GLN A 25 -18.70 -1.59 19.82
CA GLN A 25 -19.73 -2.62 19.95
C GLN A 25 -20.40 -2.86 18.58
N GLY A 26 -20.03 -3.94 17.89
CA GLY A 26 -20.68 -4.37 16.65
C GLY A 26 -20.00 -5.58 16.01
N THR A 27 -20.78 -6.48 15.41
CA THR A 27 -20.29 -7.62 14.60
C THR A 27 -19.75 -7.21 13.23
N GLY A 28 -19.49 -5.92 13.01
CA GLY A 28 -19.14 -5.33 11.72
C GLY A 28 -17.82 -4.56 11.80
N LYS A 29 -17.06 -4.58 10.71
CA LYS A 29 -15.71 -4.02 10.55
C LYS A 29 -15.59 -2.48 10.76
N CYS A 30 -16.66 -1.80 11.18
CA CYS A 30 -16.78 -0.35 11.12
C CYS A 30 -17.30 0.28 12.43
N PRO A 31 -16.63 1.32 12.95
CA PRO A 31 -17.20 2.22 13.95
C PRO A 31 -18.46 2.93 13.41
N PRO A 32 -19.49 3.21 14.24
CA PRO A 32 -20.76 3.78 13.77
C PRO A 32 -20.67 5.13 13.05
N GLU A 33 -19.68 5.96 13.38
CA GLU A 33 -19.47 7.29 12.76
C GLU A 33 -18.22 7.36 11.86
N GLY A 34 -17.62 6.20 11.58
CA GLY A 34 -16.31 6.10 10.93
C GLY A 34 -15.17 6.65 11.80
N ILE A 35 -13.96 6.68 11.23
CA ILE A 35 -12.77 7.25 11.88
C ILE A 35 -12.29 8.43 11.04
N TRP A 36 -12.34 9.60 11.65
CA TRP A 36 -11.81 10.82 11.07
C TRP A 36 -10.33 10.97 11.39
N GLY A 37 -9.54 11.41 10.41
CA GLY A 37 -8.18 11.87 10.65
C GLY A 37 -8.15 13.23 11.33
N GLU A 38 -6.93 13.66 11.68
CA GLU A 38 -6.70 14.97 12.27
C GLU A 38 -7.16 16.11 11.37
N TRP A 39 -7.53 17.21 12.02
CA TRP A 39 -7.81 18.45 11.32
C TRP A 39 -6.50 19.12 10.91
N THR A 40 -6.30 19.26 9.61
CA THR A 40 -5.21 20.03 9.01
C THR A 40 -5.69 21.41 8.58
N TYR A 41 -4.82 22.41 8.61
CA TYR A 41 -5.13 23.71 8.05
C TYR A 41 -5.06 23.67 6.52
N VAL A 42 -5.97 24.38 5.87
CA VAL A 42 -5.95 24.51 4.41
C VAL A 42 -4.80 25.41 3.96
N ASP A 43 -4.48 26.43 4.76
CA ASP A 43 -3.41 27.40 4.49
C ASP A 43 -2.15 27.07 5.32
N ASP A 44 -0.98 27.10 4.69
CA ASP A 44 0.34 26.99 5.33
C ASP A 44 1.31 28.03 4.75
N PRO A 45 1.76 29.05 5.52
CA PRO A 45 1.44 29.30 6.93
C PRO A 45 0.01 29.80 7.12
N VAL A 46 -0.60 29.43 8.25
CA VAL A 46 -1.89 29.98 8.68
C VAL A 46 -1.72 31.47 8.97
N THR A 47 -2.31 32.33 8.14
CA THR A 47 -2.26 33.79 8.34
C THR A 47 -3.55 34.28 8.98
N CYS A 48 -3.40 35.13 10.00
CA CYS A 48 -4.51 35.80 10.65
C CYS A 48 -4.16 37.28 10.81
N ASN A 49 -4.99 38.14 10.25
CA ASN A 49 -4.72 39.58 10.19
C ASN A 49 -4.76 40.24 11.57
N THR A 50 -5.60 39.71 12.45
CA THR A 50 -5.84 40.23 13.80
C THR A 50 -5.15 39.34 14.84
N PRO A 51 -4.35 39.91 15.76
CA PRO A 51 -3.57 39.14 16.72
C PRO A 51 -4.36 38.71 17.96
N CYS A 52 -5.65 39.06 18.10
CA CYS A 52 -6.49 38.71 19.24
C CYS A 52 -7.98 38.85 18.89
N GLY A 53 -8.84 38.32 19.76
CA GLY A 53 -10.28 38.60 19.75
C GLY A 53 -11.11 37.73 18.82
N SER A 54 -10.53 36.74 18.13
CA SER A 54 -11.29 35.88 17.19
C SER A 54 -12.00 36.61 16.06
N CYS A 55 -11.35 37.63 15.50
CA CYS A 55 -11.92 38.43 14.43
C CYS A 55 -11.73 37.82 13.04
N ASP A 56 -10.69 37.00 12.87
CA ASP A 56 -10.48 36.21 11.66
C ASP A 56 -10.86 34.74 11.87
N VAL A 57 -11.10 34.05 10.75
CA VAL A 57 -11.33 32.61 10.73
C VAL A 57 -10.28 31.94 9.88
N LYS A 58 -9.94 30.71 10.23
CA LYS A 58 -9.08 29.83 9.46
C LYS A 58 -9.84 28.56 9.09
N MET A 59 -9.52 28.03 7.91
CA MET A 59 -10.13 26.82 7.39
C MET A 59 -9.34 25.60 7.82
N GLN A 60 -10.05 24.57 8.27
CA GLN A 60 -9.49 23.25 8.49
C GLN A 60 -10.23 22.20 7.67
N THR A 61 -9.50 21.18 7.24
CA THR A 61 -10.01 20.00 6.56
C THR A 61 -9.54 18.74 7.26
N ARG A 62 -10.25 17.63 7.07
CA ARG A 62 -9.85 16.31 7.53
C ARG A 62 -10.26 15.24 6.52
N LYS A 63 -9.55 14.12 6.51
CA LYS A 63 -9.87 12.96 5.67
C LYS A 63 -10.61 11.90 6.50
N CYS A 64 -11.55 11.19 5.89
CA CYS A 64 -12.10 9.98 6.50
C CYS A 64 -11.08 8.86 6.33
N LEU A 65 -10.55 8.36 7.45
CA LEU A 65 -9.53 7.30 7.44
C LEU A 65 -10.18 5.94 7.21
N SER A 66 -11.40 5.75 7.73
CA SER A 66 -12.12 4.48 7.63
C SER A 66 -12.70 4.19 6.24
N ASP A 67 -12.56 5.12 5.28
CA ASP A 67 -12.97 4.92 3.88
C ASP A 67 -12.26 3.73 3.23
N VAL A 68 -11.01 3.43 3.62
CA VAL A 68 -10.25 2.28 3.11
C VAL A 68 -10.93 0.94 3.38
N LEU A 69 -11.71 0.87 4.47
CA LEU A 69 -12.51 -0.30 4.86
C LEU A 69 -13.96 -0.22 4.37
N LYS A 70 -14.29 0.78 3.52
CA LYS A 70 -15.66 1.11 3.09
C LYS A 70 -16.59 1.47 4.26
N CYS A 71 -16.03 2.05 5.32
CA CYS A 71 -16.77 2.54 6.48
C CYS A 71 -16.93 4.07 6.37
N PRO A 72 -18.12 4.58 5.96
CA PRO A 72 -18.29 6.01 5.72
C PRO A 72 -18.24 6.79 7.02
N CYS A 73 -17.51 7.91 7.02
CA CYS A 73 -17.55 8.82 8.15
C CYS A 73 -18.80 9.71 8.13
N ILE A 74 -19.42 9.89 9.29
CA ILE A 74 -20.56 10.79 9.45
C ILE A 74 -20.06 12.16 9.94
N GLY A 75 -20.50 13.24 9.29
CA GLY A 75 -20.16 14.62 9.64
C GLY A 75 -19.38 15.38 8.56
N THR A 76 -18.95 16.60 8.87
CA THR A 76 -18.26 17.46 7.89
C THR A 76 -16.77 17.14 7.78
N ASN A 77 -16.22 17.25 6.57
CA ASN A 77 -14.80 17.13 6.28
C ASN A 77 -14.08 18.50 6.24
N SER A 78 -14.82 19.60 6.33
CA SER A 78 -14.31 20.97 6.39
C SER A 78 -14.97 21.75 7.50
N ARG A 79 -14.23 22.67 8.15
CA ARG A 79 -14.78 23.60 9.14
C ARG A 79 -14.05 24.93 9.15
N LYS A 80 -14.76 25.97 9.61
CA LYS A 80 -14.21 27.27 9.97
C LYS A 80 -13.98 27.30 11.48
N ILE A 81 -12.78 27.65 11.92
CA ILE A 81 -12.50 27.91 13.32
C ILE A 81 -11.97 29.33 13.52
N PRO A 82 -12.27 29.98 14.65
CA PRO A 82 -11.72 31.30 14.94
C PRO A 82 -10.19 31.24 15.04
N CYS A 83 -9.54 32.28 14.57
CA CYS A 83 -8.12 32.48 14.79
C CYS A 83 -7.86 33.31 16.06
N ASN A 84 -6.68 33.19 16.66
CA ASN A 84 -6.23 34.07 17.75
C ASN A 84 -7.30 34.26 18.85
N THR A 85 -7.65 33.15 19.50
CA THR A 85 -8.75 33.07 20.49
C THR A 85 -8.45 33.76 21.81
N GLN A 86 -7.23 34.23 22.02
CA GLN A 86 -6.89 35.10 23.15
C GLN A 86 -7.74 36.37 23.14
N ILE A 87 -8.20 36.76 24.33
CA ILE A 87 -8.89 38.03 24.51
C ILE A 87 -7.98 39.22 24.16
N CYS A 88 -8.54 40.24 23.52
CA CYS A 88 -7.83 41.50 23.35
C CYS A 88 -7.77 42.27 24.67
N LYS A 89 -6.59 42.82 24.99
CA LYS A 89 -6.40 43.71 26.14
C LYS A 89 -6.61 45.17 25.73
N ALA A 90 -6.90 46.06 26.69
CA ALA A 90 -6.98 47.49 26.44
C ALA A 90 -5.69 48.00 25.75
N PRO A 91 -5.78 48.90 24.75
CA PRO A 91 -6.91 49.78 24.39
C PRO A 91 -7.82 49.24 23.26
N ALA A 92 -7.85 47.92 23.00
CA ALA A 92 -8.73 47.37 21.97
C ALA A 92 -10.20 47.74 22.23
N GLN A 93 -10.94 48.10 21.17
CA GLN A 93 -12.34 48.52 21.27
C GLN A 93 -13.27 47.41 21.79
N ARG A 94 -12.88 46.15 21.63
CA ARG A 94 -13.63 44.97 22.09
C ARG A 94 -12.69 43.85 22.49
N THR A 95 -13.05 43.14 23.55
CA THR A 95 -12.33 41.97 24.07
C THR A 95 -12.40 40.79 23.10
N CYS A 96 -13.56 40.59 22.47
CA CYS A 96 -13.83 39.57 21.45
C CYS A 96 -14.65 40.16 20.30
N CYS A 97 -14.45 39.64 19.10
CA CYS A 97 -15.22 39.97 17.91
C CYS A 97 -16.54 39.17 17.89
N ILE A 98 -17.63 39.82 17.48
CA ILE A 98 -18.94 39.18 17.31
C ILE A 98 -18.82 38.06 16.27
N PRO A 99 -19.34 36.85 16.54
CA PRO A 99 -20.29 36.48 17.60
C PRO A 99 -19.67 35.95 18.90
N TYR A 100 -18.36 36.03 19.08
CA TYR A 100 -17.66 35.42 20.20
C TYR A 100 -17.71 36.29 21.47
N SER A 101 -17.76 35.61 22.62
CA SER A 101 -17.74 36.19 23.95
C SER A 101 -16.58 35.64 24.77
N PRO A 102 -16.06 36.39 25.77
CA PRO A 102 -15.03 35.89 26.67
C PRO A 102 -15.54 34.72 27.52
N LEU A 103 -14.85 33.59 27.48
CA LEU A 103 -15.17 32.37 28.22
C LEU A 103 -13.89 31.78 28.85
N PRO A 104 -13.96 31.21 30.06
CA PRO A 104 -12.85 30.47 30.62
C PRO A 104 -12.70 29.12 29.88
N ILE A 105 -11.61 28.94 29.14
CA ILE A 105 -11.26 27.72 28.39
C ILE A 105 -9.84 27.32 28.80
N ASN A 106 -9.67 26.08 29.27
CA ASN A 106 -8.38 25.54 29.76
C ASN A 106 -7.68 26.44 30.80
N GLY A 107 -8.45 27.05 31.72
CA GLY A 107 -7.92 27.94 32.75
C GLY A 107 -7.51 29.34 32.27
N THR A 108 -7.76 29.68 31.00
CA THR A 108 -7.48 31.01 30.42
C THR A 108 -8.75 31.64 29.84
N MET A 109 -8.87 32.97 29.87
CA MET A 109 -9.98 33.66 29.22
C MET A 109 -9.73 33.72 27.71
N GLN A 110 -10.63 33.13 26.93
CA GLN A 110 -10.57 33.06 25.47
C GLN A 110 -11.91 33.47 24.85
N CYS A 111 -11.89 33.94 23.61
CA CYS A 111 -13.08 34.22 22.82
C CYS A 111 -13.67 32.93 22.27
N GLY A 112 -14.91 32.61 22.66
CA GLY A 112 -15.63 31.41 22.25
C GLY A 112 -17.13 31.65 22.08
N PRO A 113 -17.93 30.62 21.75
CA PRO A 113 -17.59 29.20 21.83
C PRO A 113 -16.65 28.72 20.72
N ILE A 114 -15.64 27.91 21.10
CA ILE A 114 -14.79 27.18 20.18
C ILE A 114 -15.38 25.77 20.06
N THR A 115 -15.82 25.37 18.87
CA THR A 115 -16.32 24.02 18.65
C THR A 115 -15.17 23.03 18.82
N THR A 116 -15.15 22.31 19.94
CA THR A 116 -14.27 21.14 20.09
C THR A 116 -14.95 19.99 19.37
N THR A 117 -14.25 19.39 18.40
CA THR A 117 -14.71 18.12 17.83
C THR A 117 -14.62 17.07 18.93
N LYS A 118 -15.75 16.40 19.20
CA LYS A 118 -15.73 15.17 20.00
C LYS A 118 -14.78 14.19 19.29
N GLY A 119 -13.87 13.61 20.07
CA GLY A 119 -13.04 12.50 19.60
C GLY A 119 -13.91 11.30 19.22
N VAL A 120 -13.30 10.29 18.62
CA VAL A 120 -14.01 9.04 18.30
C VAL A 120 -14.61 8.43 19.56
N SER A 121 -15.82 7.86 19.48
CA SER A 121 -16.54 7.31 20.64
C SER A 121 -16.07 5.92 21.05
N CYS A 122 -15.38 5.22 20.16
CA CYS A 122 -14.87 3.86 20.33
C CYS A 122 -13.70 3.59 19.36
N CYS A 123 -12.90 2.56 19.63
CA CYS A 123 -11.80 2.11 18.77
C CYS A 123 -12.08 0.75 18.11
N PRO A 124 -11.58 0.50 16.89
CA PRO A 124 -11.48 -0.85 16.34
C PRO A 124 -10.53 -1.71 17.19
N LYS A 125 -10.80 -3.02 17.26
CA LYS A 125 -10.08 -4.00 18.09
C LYS A 125 -8.56 -4.00 17.95
N ASP A 126 -8.05 -3.68 16.77
CA ASP A 126 -6.61 -3.69 16.46
C ASP A 126 -6.15 -2.36 15.84
N GLY A 127 -6.93 -1.30 16.04
CA GLY A 127 -6.74 -0.02 15.36
C GLY A 127 -7.03 -0.10 13.85
N LEU A 128 -6.75 1.00 13.16
CA LEU A 128 -6.90 1.12 11.71
C LEU A 128 -5.51 1.27 11.09
N TRP A 129 -5.09 0.27 10.34
CA TRP A 129 -3.85 0.29 9.59
C TRP A 129 -4.06 0.86 8.18
N SER A 130 -3.03 1.47 7.61
CA SER A 130 -2.94 1.68 6.16
C SER A 130 -2.77 0.34 5.44
N GLU A 131 -2.94 0.36 4.12
CA GLU A 131 -2.39 -0.71 3.29
C GLU A 131 -0.86 -0.78 3.49
N TRP A 132 -0.30 -1.97 3.32
CA TRP A 132 1.14 -2.12 3.29
C TRP A 132 1.75 -1.39 2.10
N SER A 133 2.93 -0.82 2.28
CA SER A 133 3.75 -0.34 1.17
C SER A 133 4.14 -1.50 0.25
N GLY A 134 4.60 -1.15 -0.95
CA GLY A 134 5.46 -2.03 -1.74
C GLY A 134 6.70 -2.46 -0.93
N PHE A 135 7.28 -3.59 -1.29
CA PHE A 135 8.56 -3.99 -0.72
C PHE A 135 9.68 -3.08 -1.24
N TYR A 136 10.72 -2.90 -0.45
CA TYR A 136 11.98 -2.29 -0.87
C TYR A 136 13.15 -3.06 -0.27
N LYS A 137 14.34 -2.92 -0.87
CA LYS A 137 15.54 -3.63 -0.43
C LYS A 137 16.26 -2.84 0.67
N GLU A 138 16.47 -3.49 1.80
CA GLU A 138 17.31 -2.99 2.89
C GLU A 138 18.39 -4.04 3.18
N GLY A 139 19.60 -3.80 2.68
CA GLY A 139 20.67 -4.79 2.70
C GLY A 139 20.32 -6.05 1.89
N ASN A 140 20.28 -7.21 2.57
CA ASN A 140 19.90 -8.51 1.99
C ASN A 140 18.46 -8.91 2.32
N GLN A 141 17.64 -8.00 2.85
CA GLN A 141 16.25 -8.26 3.21
C GLN A 141 15.31 -7.37 2.41
N LEU A 142 14.12 -7.89 2.13
CA LEU A 142 13.02 -7.09 1.61
C LEU A 142 12.16 -6.63 2.78
N VAL A 143 11.87 -5.33 2.81
CA VAL A 143 11.14 -4.68 3.90
C VAL A 143 9.93 -3.97 3.32
N ARG A 144 8.83 -3.97 4.06
CA ARG A 144 7.67 -3.12 3.79
C ARG A 144 7.11 -2.57 5.09
N THR A 145 6.45 -1.41 5.01
CA THR A 145 5.90 -0.71 6.17
C THR A 145 4.42 -0.38 5.99
N ARG A 146 3.76 -0.04 7.09
CA ARG A 146 2.39 0.48 7.12
C ARG A 146 2.22 1.41 8.31
N ASP A 147 1.26 2.33 8.22
CA ASP A 147 1.01 3.32 9.26
C ASP A 147 -0.24 3.00 10.06
N CYS A 148 -0.20 3.24 11.38
CA CYS A 148 -1.39 3.21 12.21
C CYS A 148 -2.18 4.51 12.02
N LEU A 149 -3.18 4.48 11.14
CA LEU A 149 -4.02 5.62 10.79
C LEU A 149 -4.83 6.11 12.00
N SER A 150 -5.29 5.20 12.87
CA SER A 150 -6.13 5.56 14.02
C SER A 150 -5.37 6.09 15.24
N GLN A 151 -4.04 6.08 15.20
CA GLN A 151 -3.19 6.51 16.33
C GLN A 151 -3.51 7.95 16.75
N SER A 152 -3.65 8.83 15.77
CA SER A 152 -3.93 10.25 16.01
C SER A 152 -5.30 10.49 16.64
N SER A 153 -6.28 9.65 16.30
CA SER A 153 -7.62 9.66 16.90
C SER A 153 -7.67 9.06 18.31
N GLY A 154 -6.53 8.68 18.90
CA GLY A 154 -6.46 8.04 20.22
C GLY A 154 -6.74 6.54 20.22
N CYS A 155 -6.70 5.89 19.05
CA CYS A 155 -6.93 4.47 18.89
C CYS A 155 -5.64 3.76 18.48
N PRO A 156 -4.92 3.11 19.42
CA PRO A 156 -3.68 2.42 19.10
C PRO A 156 -3.94 1.20 18.21
N CYS A 157 -2.96 0.88 17.36
CA CYS A 157 -3.00 -0.33 16.56
C CYS A 157 -2.23 -1.47 17.22
N SER A 158 -2.71 -2.69 17.00
CA SER A 158 -2.06 -3.92 17.46
C SER A 158 -1.32 -4.59 16.31
N GLY A 159 -0.06 -4.98 16.55
CA GLY A 159 0.82 -5.68 15.58
C GLY A 159 1.95 -4.80 15.05
N GLU A 160 2.75 -5.37 14.14
CA GLU A 160 3.95 -4.72 13.60
C GLU A 160 3.59 -3.69 12.51
N ASP A 161 4.32 -2.58 12.51
CA ASP A 161 4.31 -1.56 11.44
C ASP A 161 5.31 -1.88 10.32
N THR A 162 6.20 -2.85 10.55
CA THR A 162 7.29 -3.23 9.67
C THR A 162 7.31 -4.74 9.46
N GLN A 163 7.47 -5.19 8.21
CA GLN A 163 7.60 -6.60 7.88
C GLN A 163 8.84 -6.87 7.04
N TYR A 164 9.55 -7.95 7.38
CA TYR A 164 10.72 -8.46 6.67
C TYR A 164 10.36 -9.73 5.90
N SER A 165 10.90 -9.87 4.69
CA SER A 165 10.80 -11.09 3.87
C SER A 165 12.18 -11.51 3.36
N ALA A 166 12.41 -12.83 3.42
CA ALA A 166 13.54 -13.50 2.76
C ALA A 166 13.16 -14.14 1.41
N ALA A 167 11.87 -14.04 1.03
CA ALA A 167 11.33 -14.51 -0.24
C ALA A 167 10.96 -13.33 -1.13
N CYS A 168 11.10 -13.48 -2.44
CA CYS A 168 10.65 -12.47 -3.39
C CYS A 168 9.12 -12.32 -3.34
N PRO A 169 8.60 -11.08 -3.31
CA PRO A 169 7.18 -10.83 -3.09
C PRO A 169 6.33 -11.11 -4.33
N CYS A 170 6.95 -11.28 -5.49
CA CYS A 170 6.24 -11.43 -6.73
C CYS A 170 5.50 -12.76 -6.82
N LYS A 171 4.20 -12.67 -7.15
CA LYS A 171 3.35 -13.84 -7.32
C LYS A 171 3.85 -14.66 -8.51
N MET A 172 3.89 -15.98 -8.37
CA MET A 172 4.21 -16.88 -9.48
C MET A 172 3.25 -16.65 -10.66
N PRO A 173 3.76 -16.50 -11.90
CA PRO A 173 2.90 -16.40 -13.07
C PRO A 173 1.99 -17.62 -13.19
N ASP A 174 0.75 -17.41 -13.64
CA ASP A 174 -0.19 -18.48 -13.96
C ASP A 174 0.27 -19.16 -15.26
N PHE A 175 0.28 -20.49 -15.28
CA PHE A 175 0.74 -21.27 -16.43
C PHE A 175 -0.43 -21.85 -17.25
N GLU A 176 -1.65 -21.79 -16.73
CA GLU A 176 -2.84 -22.40 -17.35
C GLU A 176 -3.64 -21.40 -18.18
N LYS A 177 -3.46 -20.09 -17.98
CA LYS A 177 -4.27 -19.02 -18.58
C LYS A 177 -3.52 -18.13 -19.56
N THR A 178 -2.90 -18.75 -20.55
CA THR A 178 -2.17 -17.99 -21.58
C THR A 178 -3.08 -17.51 -22.70
N CYS A 179 -2.50 -16.71 -23.58
CA CYS A 179 -3.18 -16.05 -24.69
C CYS A 179 -3.58 -17.06 -25.76
N GLU A 180 -4.60 -17.88 -25.48
CA GLU A 180 -5.05 -18.94 -26.36
C GLU A 180 -5.43 -18.40 -27.75
N ASN A 181 -4.89 -19.08 -28.77
CA ASN A 181 -5.32 -19.01 -30.15
C ASN A 181 -5.52 -20.45 -30.64
N ASP A 182 -6.49 -20.66 -31.54
CA ASP A 182 -6.84 -22.01 -32.02
C ASP A 182 -5.80 -22.58 -33.01
N GLU A 183 -4.87 -21.73 -33.49
CA GLU A 183 -3.88 -22.07 -34.52
C GLU A 183 -2.49 -22.44 -33.96
N ALA A 184 -2.25 -22.25 -32.65
CA ALA A 184 -1.00 -22.62 -32.00
C ALA A 184 -1.20 -23.70 -30.93
N ILE A 185 -0.16 -24.50 -30.76
CA ILE A 185 -0.03 -25.45 -29.67
C ILE A 185 0.71 -24.75 -28.53
N TRP A 186 0.12 -24.85 -27.35
CA TRP A 186 0.59 -24.22 -26.13
C TRP A 186 1.30 -25.24 -25.25
N TYR A 187 2.43 -24.84 -24.70
CA TYR A 187 3.18 -25.66 -23.77
C TYR A 187 3.75 -24.82 -22.64
N SER A 188 3.20 -25.04 -21.46
CA SER A 188 3.66 -24.38 -20.26
C SER A 188 4.74 -25.23 -19.62
N TYR A 189 5.99 -24.79 -19.76
CA TYR A 189 7.11 -25.38 -19.03
C TYR A 189 7.19 -24.71 -17.66
N PRO A 190 7.02 -25.43 -16.54
CA PRO A 190 6.96 -24.83 -15.20
C PRO A 190 8.36 -24.44 -14.65
N ASP A 191 9.40 -24.45 -15.47
CA ASP A 191 10.79 -24.14 -15.07
C ASP A 191 10.99 -22.62 -14.96
N PHE A 192 10.26 -22.00 -14.05
CA PHE A 192 10.47 -20.61 -13.65
C PHE A 192 11.34 -20.59 -12.39
N GLY A 193 12.65 -20.56 -12.60
CA GLY A 193 13.65 -20.55 -11.54
C GLY A 193 13.84 -19.16 -10.97
N ALA A 194 13.05 -18.78 -9.96
CA ALA A 194 13.23 -17.52 -9.23
C ALA A 194 14.43 -17.59 -8.27
N SER A 195 15.38 -16.68 -8.43
CA SER A 195 16.50 -16.44 -7.51
C SER A 195 16.09 -15.47 -6.41
N LEU A 196 16.39 -15.84 -5.16
CA LEU A 196 16.09 -15.04 -3.98
C LEU A 196 17.10 -13.89 -3.74
N SER A 197 18.33 -13.97 -4.27
CA SER A 197 19.37 -12.95 -4.02
C SER A 197 19.08 -11.62 -4.70
N ASP A 198 18.51 -11.71 -5.91
CA ASP A 198 18.33 -10.57 -6.80
C ASP A 198 16.88 -10.43 -7.30
N CYS A 199 15.97 -11.28 -6.78
CA CYS A 199 14.58 -11.38 -7.24
C CYS A 199 14.44 -11.31 -8.76
N SER A 200 15.30 -12.06 -9.42
CA SER A 200 15.26 -12.34 -10.84
C SER A 200 14.77 -13.76 -11.03
N ALA A 201 14.09 -14.03 -12.12
CA ALA A 201 13.70 -15.36 -12.51
C ALA A 201 14.10 -15.62 -13.94
N GLN A 202 14.31 -16.89 -14.27
CA GLN A 202 14.57 -17.31 -15.63
C GLN A 202 13.65 -18.47 -16.00
N THR A 203 13.30 -18.53 -17.27
CA THR A 203 12.68 -19.71 -17.88
C THR A 203 13.46 -20.16 -19.09
N MET A 204 13.45 -21.46 -19.34
CA MET A 204 14.12 -22.06 -20.50
C MET A 204 13.13 -22.35 -21.61
N LEU A 205 13.41 -21.84 -22.81
CA LEU A 205 12.72 -22.15 -24.05
C LEU A 205 13.44 -23.30 -24.77
N LEU A 206 12.68 -24.27 -25.28
CA LEU A 206 13.22 -25.49 -25.93
C LEU A 206 12.96 -25.52 -27.44
N ARG A 207 13.93 -25.10 -28.24
CA ARG A 207 13.86 -25.17 -29.69
C ARG A 207 14.28 -26.57 -30.17
N THR A 208 13.36 -27.53 -30.15
CA THR A 208 13.60 -28.92 -30.58
C THR A 208 12.32 -29.55 -31.10
N ASP A 209 12.41 -30.41 -32.12
CA ASP A 209 11.34 -31.25 -32.67
C ASP A 209 11.48 -32.74 -32.32
N ILE A 210 12.45 -33.10 -31.46
CA ILE A 210 12.70 -34.48 -31.06
C ILE A 210 11.51 -35.04 -30.27
N GLU A 211 11.04 -36.22 -30.68
CA GLU A 211 9.89 -36.93 -30.12
C GLU A 211 10.06 -37.21 -28.61
N GLY A 212 9.07 -36.83 -27.80
CA GLY A 212 9.09 -36.98 -26.33
C GLY A 212 9.40 -35.71 -25.53
N ASP A 213 10.16 -34.76 -26.11
CA ASP A 213 10.60 -33.53 -25.43
C ASP A 213 10.06 -32.22 -26.04
N ALA A 214 9.36 -32.30 -27.17
CA ALA A 214 9.12 -31.15 -28.04
C ALA A 214 7.65 -30.71 -28.11
N TYR A 215 7.38 -29.43 -27.83
CA TYR A 215 6.14 -28.77 -28.22
C TYR A 215 6.10 -28.47 -29.73
N CYS A 216 7.26 -28.41 -30.39
CA CYS A 216 7.36 -28.33 -31.85
C CYS A 216 6.94 -29.63 -32.56
N SER A 217 7.08 -30.80 -31.93
CA SER A 217 6.76 -32.11 -32.54
C SER A 217 5.30 -32.52 -32.37
N LYS A 218 4.59 -31.92 -31.40
CA LYS A 218 3.16 -32.14 -31.18
C LYS A 218 2.26 -31.43 -32.19
N SER A 219 2.83 -30.62 -33.08
CA SER A 219 2.09 -30.02 -34.20
C SER A 219 1.64 -31.12 -35.15
N PRO A 220 0.32 -31.36 -35.33
CA PRO A 220 -0.19 -32.36 -36.28
C PRO A 220 -0.02 -31.91 -37.75
N ILE A 221 0.90 -30.97 -38.00
CA ILE A 221 0.91 -30.15 -39.20
C ILE A 221 2.20 -30.42 -39.96
N ASP A 222 2.11 -31.19 -41.04
CA ASP A 222 3.17 -31.30 -42.05
C ASP A 222 3.61 -29.90 -42.52
N GLY A 223 4.85 -29.51 -42.23
CA GLY A 223 5.42 -28.22 -42.60
C GLY A 223 6.26 -27.56 -41.51
N ILE A 224 7.01 -26.54 -41.90
CA ILE A 224 7.93 -25.79 -41.02
C ILE A 224 7.15 -25.19 -39.84
N SER A 225 7.48 -25.65 -38.63
CA SER A 225 6.93 -25.15 -37.38
C SER A 225 7.82 -24.05 -36.80
N ARG A 226 7.22 -22.95 -36.36
CA ARG A 226 7.90 -21.88 -35.58
C ARG A 226 7.38 -21.91 -34.16
N GLY A 227 8.25 -21.64 -33.20
CA GLY A 227 7.88 -21.49 -31.79
C GLY A 227 8.31 -20.15 -31.22
N GLY A 228 7.90 -19.86 -30.00
CA GLY A 228 8.27 -18.65 -29.28
C GLY A 228 7.74 -18.63 -27.86
N ILE A 229 7.86 -17.48 -27.20
CA ILE A 229 7.23 -17.21 -25.90
C ILE A 229 6.06 -16.26 -26.08
N VAL A 230 4.95 -16.55 -25.43
CA VAL A 230 3.89 -15.58 -25.19
C VAL A 230 3.90 -15.17 -23.74
N VAL A 231 3.73 -13.89 -23.48
CA VAL A 231 3.44 -13.36 -22.14
C VAL A 231 2.11 -12.65 -22.15
N ARG A 232 1.33 -12.83 -21.10
CA ARG A 232 0.12 -12.04 -20.84
C ARG A 232 0.45 -11.00 -19.80
N THR A 233 0.24 -9.74 -20.16
CA THR A 233 0.52 -8.61 -19.29
C THR A 233 -0.60 -8.39 -18.27
N VAL A 234 -0.32 -7.64 -17.22
CA VAL A 234 -1.31 -7.26 -16.19
C VAL A 234 -2.48 -6.47 -16.79
N ASP A 235 -2.23 -5.66 -17.82
CA ASP A 235 -3.27 -4.92 -18.56
C ASP A 235 -4.06 -5.78 -19.58
N GLY A 236 -3.74 -7.07 -19.68
CA GLY A 236 -4.46 -8.05 -20.49
C GLY A 236 -3.99 -8.19 -21.93
N ARG A 237 -2.93 -7.48 -22.35
CA ARG A 237 -2.30 -7.68 -23.67
C ARG A 237 -1.58 -9.02 -23.74
N CYS A 238 -1.42 -9.49 -24.98
CA CYS A 238 -0.70 -10.70 -25.33
C CYS A 238 0.50 -10.32 -26.18
N ILE A 239 1.70 -10.60 -25.68
CA ILE A 239 2.94 -10.28 -26.37
C ILE A 239 3.59 -11.59 -26.78
N PHE A 240 3.68 -11.77 -28.10
CA PHE A 240 4.40 -12.86 -28.72
C PHE A 240 5.83 -12.39 -29.03
N ASP A 241 6.83 -13.05 -28.46
CA ASP A 241 8.24 -12.69 -28.63
C ASP A 241 9.11 -13.92 -28.88
N LYS A 242 10.36 -13.67 -29.30
CA LYS A 242 11.41 -14.67 -29.54
C LYS A 242 10.94 -15.79 -30.46
N ILE A 243 10.36 -15.42 -31.60
CA ILE A 243 9.93 -16.39 -32.60
C ILE A 243 11.15 -17.04 -33.25
N PHE A 244 11.24 -18.37 -33.22
CA PHE A 244 12.32 -19.16 -33.80
C PHE A 244 11.78 -20.35 -34.61
N PRO A 245 12.54 -20.87 -35.60
CA PRO A 245 12.21 -22.14 -36.27
C PRO A 245 12.37 -23.31 -35.30
N CYS A 246 11.53 -24.33 -35.38
CA CYS A 246 11.80 -25.62 -34.73
C CYS A 246 12.98 -26.34 -35.44
N LEU A 247 13.76 -27.13 -34.70
CA LEU A 247 14.97 -27.80 -35.19
C LEU A 247 15.02 -29.27 -34.78
N ASP A 248 15.73 -30.07 -35.55
CA ASP A 248 16.08 -31.49 -35.31
C ASP A 248 17.18 -31.71 -34.27
N VAL A 249 17.51 -30.66 -33.51
CA VAL A 249 18.50 -30.65 -32.45
C VAL A 249 17.96 -29.90 -31.24
N VAL A 250 18.36 -30.32 -30.03
CA VAL A 250 17.98 -29.62 -28.80
C VAL A 250 18.77 -28.32 -28.66
N GLN A 251 18.09 -27.18 -28.79
CA GLN A 251 18.63 -25.87 -28.41
C GLN A 251 17.82 -25.23 -27.29
N GLN A 252 18.51 -24.60 -26.35
CA GLN A 252 17.92 -23.94 -25.19
C GLN A 252 18.21 -22.44 -25.20
N PHE A 253 17.19 -21.63 -24.91
CA PHE A 253 17.32 -20.19 -24.75
C PHE A 253 16.70 -19.74 -23.44
N ARG A 254 17.35 -18.81 -22.75
CA ARG A 254 16.85 -18.30 -21.47
C ARG A 254 16.12 -16.99 -21.68
N GLN A 255 14.93 -16.87 -21.10
CA GLN A 255 14.23 -15.61 -20.91
C GLN A 255 14.31 -15.22 -19.44
N SER A 256 14.46 -13.93 -19.19
CA SER A 256 14.63 -13.40 -17.84
C SER A 256 13.47 -12.49 -17.45
N PHE A 257 13.20 -12.48 -16.14
CA PHE A 257 12.19 -11.68 -15.50
C PHE A 257 12.76 -11.05 -14.24
N THR A 258 12.32 -9.84 -13.93
CA THR A 258 12.69 -9.13 -12.70
C THR A 258 11.45 -8.84 -11.88
N CYS A 259 11.49 -9.11 -10.59
CA CYS A 259 10.37 -8.82 -9.69
C CYS A 259 10.23 -7.30 -9.48
N ASP A 260 9.04 -6.77 -9.72
CA ASP A 260 8.68 -5.43 -9.29
C ASP A 260 8.21 -5.46 -7.83
N TYR A 261 8.94 -4.81 -6.95
CA TYR A 261 8.65 -4.83 -5.52
C TYR A 261 7.45 -3.98 -5.11
N GLU A 262 7.07 -3.00 -5.94
CA GLU A 262 5.94 -2.13 -5.68
C GLU A 262 4.63 -2.81 -6.07
N SER A 263 4.56 -3.34 -7.30
CA SER A 263 3.35 -3.99 -7.80
C SER A 263 3.20 -5.44 -7.35
N GLY A 264 4.32 -6.12 -7.04
CA GLY A 264 4.36 -7.55 -6.74
C GLY A 264 4.17 -8.45 -7.98
N TYR A 265 4.40 -7.92 -9.19
CA TYR A 265 4.38 -8.70 -10.43
C TYR A 265 5.79 -8.89 -11.01
N TRP A 266 5.95 -10.00 -11.74
CA TRP A 266 7.16 -10.21 -12.53
C TRP A 266 7.11 -9.36 -13.79
N ARG A 267 8.21 -8.67 -14.07
CA ARG A 267 8.44 -7.90 -15.29
C ARG A 267 9.19 -8.75 -16.29
N TYR A 268 8.69 -8.85 -17.52
CA TYR A 268 9.42 -9.51 -18.60
C TYR A 268 10.53 -8.59 -19.11
N ASP A 269 11.79 -8.97 -18.91
CA ASP A 269 12.92 -8.05 -19.12
C ASP A 269 13.08 -7.60 -20.58
N GLN A 270 12.54 -8.35 -21.55
CA GLN A 270 12.65 -8.00 -22.96
C GLN A 270 11.74 -6.84 -23.36
N THR A 271 10.57 -6.73 -22.74
CA THR A 271 9.58 -5.70 -23.10
C THR A 271 9.41 -4.64 -22.01
N GLY A 272 9.80 -4.98 -20.77
CA GLY A 272 9.59 -4.15 -19.59
C GLY A 272 8.16 -4.21 -19.06
N ASP A 273 7.28 -5.05 -19.61
CA ASP A 273 5.90 -5.19 -19.15
C ASP A 273 5.79 -6.13 -17.95
N GLU A 274 4.88 -5.81 -17.03
CA GLU A 274 4.50 -6.71 -15.94
C GLU A 274 3.54 -7.79 -16.44
N ILE A 275 3.73 -9.02 -15.99
CA ILE A 275 3.05 -10.20 -16.51
C ILE A 275 2.27 -10.94 -15.43
N VAL A 276 1.18 -11.57 -15.87
CA VAL A 276 0.36 -12.48 -15.05
C VAL A 276 0.52 -13.94 -15.45
N SER A 277 0.97 -14.20 -16.68
CA SER A 277 1.21 -15.56 -17.18
C SER A 277 2.24 -15.53 -18.32
N TYR A 278 2.89 -16.67 -18.56
CA TYR A 278 3.62 -16.90 -19.80
C TYR A 278 3.50 -18.36 -20.24
N SER A 279 3.70 -18.62 -21.52
CA SER A 279 3.78 -19.98 -22.06
C SER A 279 4.65 -19.99 -23.30
N GLN A 280 5.14 -21.16 -23.67
CA GLN A 280 5.78 -21.38 -24.95
C GLN A 280 4.72 -21.83 -25.94
N PHE A 281 4.86 -21.42 -27.19
CA PHE A 281 3.91 -21.80 -28.23
C PHE A 281 4.66 -22.28 -29.47
N ALA A 282 3.97 -23.07 -30.29
CA ALA A 282 4.37 -23.40 -31.66
C ALA A 282 3.19 -23.31 -32.62
N TYR A 283 3.45 -22.85 -33.84
CA TYR A 283 2.47 -22.72 -34.92
C TYR A 283 3.10 -23.07 -36.28
N LYS A 284 2.26 -23.37 -37.27
CA LYS A 284 2.70 -23.59 -38.65
C LYS A 284 3.00 -22.24 -39.32
N ASP A 285 4.17 -22.07 -39.92
CA ASP A 285 4.44 -20.88 -40.73
C ASP A 285 3.62 -20.95 -42.04
N PRO A 286 2.68 -20.01 -42.30
CA PRO A 286 1.90 -20.01 -43.53
C PRO A 286 2.70 -19.60 -44.77
N ASN A 287 3.93 -19.07 -44.61
CA ASN A 287 4.73 -18.53 -45.71
C ASN A 287 5.83 -19.48 -46.21
N THR A 288 5.87 -20.72 -45.74
CA THR A 288 6.81 -21.74 -46.21
C THR A 288 6.12 -22.67 -47.20
N CYS A 289 6.44 -22.49 -48.49
CA CYS A 289 6.09 -23.38 -49.60
C CYS A 289 6.97 -24.63 -49.63
#